data_AF-A0A5J6UB97-F1
#
_entry.id   AF-A0A5J6UB97-F1
#
_cell.length_a   1.000
_cell.length_b   1.000
_cell.length_c   1.000
_cell.angle_alpha   90.00
_cell.angle_beta   90.00
_cell.angle_gamma   90.00
#
_symmetry.space_group_name_H-M   'P 1'
#
loop_
_entity.id
_entity.type
_entity.pdbx_description
1 polymer ?
#
loop_
_entity_poly.entity_id
_entity_poly.type
_entity_poly.pdbx_seq_one_letter_code
_entity_poly.pdbx_strand_id
1 'polypeptide(L)'
;MGRLRPLGGHVGWHRLRRSTATHRNRAVVVRYLDLLASTLQPRGYRCIKLYRADEFPVSLPLLWVFAGGPDDHVGVAVGVQAVPGGTWGYYEAARGRYGYLSPCGDPKAAAERVDSLLKHRMFPGSW
;
A
#
# COMPACT_ATOMS: atom_id res chain seq x y z
N MET A 1 16.27 12.21 -23.34
CA MET A 1 15.60 13.04 -22.31
C MET A 1 14.09 12.91 -22.50
N GLY A 2 13.44 11.97 -21.82
CA GLY A 2 12.01 11.68 -21.97
C GLY A 2 11.16 12.57 -21.06
N ARG A 3 10.28 13.40 -21.66
CA ARG A 3 9.30 14.24 -20.96
C ARG A 3 8.20 13.38 -20.32
N LEU A 4 7.97 13.55 -19.03
CA LEU A 4 6.82 13.01 -18.32
C LEU A 4 5.56 13.84 -18.64
N ARG A 5 4.50 13.15 -19.07
CA ARG A 5 3.17 13.72 -19.33
C ARG A 5 2.42 13.89 -18.00
N PRO A 6 1.72 15.01 -17.78
CA PRO A 6 0.86 15.18 -16.61
C PRO A 6 -0.49 14.48 -16.83
N LEU A 7 -0.94 13.71 -15.84
CA LEU A 7 -2.28 13.13 -15.79
C LEU A 7 -3.20 14.05 -14.97
N GLY A 8 -4.39 14.30 -15.53
CA GLY A 8 -5.49 15.11 -14.97
C GLY A 8 -5.91 14.69 -13.56
N GLY A 9 -6.70 15.47 -12.82
CA GLY A 9 -7.97 16.07 -13.22
C GLY A 9 -9.02 15.66 -12.18
N HIS A 10 -9.85 16.60 -11.75
CA HIS A 10 -11.00 16.45 -10.84
C HIS A 10 -10.70 16.05 -9.38
N VAL A 11 -10.47 17.08 -8.56
CA VAL A 11 -10.53 17.03 -7.10
C VAL A 11 -12.00 17.03 -6.66
N GLY A 12 -12.55 15.83 -6.43
CA GLY A 12 -13.80 15.66 -5.71
C GLY A 12 -13.61 15.84 -4.20
N TRP A 13 -14.47 16.64 -3.58
CA TRP A 13 -14.49 17.03 -2.16
C TRP A 13 -14.59 15.87 -1.15
N HIS A 14 -14.83 14.63 -1.62
CA HIS A 14 -14.81 13.41 -0.80
C HIS A 14 -13.40 12.97 -0.34
N ARG A 15 -12.36 13.73 -0.68
CA ARG A 15 -10.95 13.44 -0.37
C ARG A 15 -10.57 13.86 1.07
N LEU A 16 -11.30 14.75 1.72
CA LEU A 16 -10.90 15.32 3.02
C LEU A 16 -11.43 14.55 4.25
N ARG A 17 -12.54 13.82 4.12
CA ARG A 17 -13.12 13.09 5.27
C ARG A 17 -12.42 11.76 5.58
N ARG A 18 -11.70 11.18 4.60
CA ARG A 18 -10.96 9.92 4.75
C ARG A 18 -9.58 10.12 5.36
N SER A 19 -8.89 11.20 5.02
CA SER A 19 -7.52 11.51 5.45
C SER A 19 -7.41 11.87 6.94
N THR A 20 -8.44 12.51 7.49
CA THR A 20 -8.45 12.95 8.90
C THR A 20 -8.66 11.81 9.89
N ALA A 21 -9.44 10.78 9.52
CA ALA A 21 -9.67 9.59 10.37
C ALA A 21 -8.42 8.71 10.49
N THR A 22 -7.64 8.58 9.42
CA THR A 22 -6.33 7.90 9.39
C THR A 22 -5.27 8.67 10.16
N HIS A 23 -5.28 10.01 10.12
CA HIS A 23 -4.34 10.83 10.89
C HIS A 23 -4.60 10.70 12.40
N ARG A 24 -5.88 10.73 12.82
CA ARG A 24 -6.27 10.56 14.23
C ARG A 24 -6.02 9.14 14.76
N ASN A 25 -5.91 8.14 13.88
CA ASN A 25 -5.67 6.73 14.21
C ASN A 25 -4.35 6.20 13.65
N ARG A 26 -3.33 7.06 13.54
CA ARG A 26 -2.01 6.70 12.98
C ARG A 26 -1.42 5.44 13.63
N ALA A 27 -1.56 5.29 14.95
CA ALA A 27 -1.07 4.12 15.69
C ALA A 27 -1.75 2.80 15.24
N VAL A 28 -3.06 2.84 14.94
CA VAL A 28 -3.82 1.68 14.45
C VAL A 28 -3.35 1.30 13.05
N VAL A 29 -3.20 2.30 12.18
CA VAL A 29 -2.69 2.10 10.82
C VAL A 29 -1.28 1.49 10.84
N VAL A 30 -0.38 2.04 11.66
CA VAL A 30 0.98 1.51 11.82
C VAL A 30 0.94 0.06 12.31
N ARG A 31 0.11 -0.28 13.31
CA ARG A 31 -0.05 -1.67 13.77
C ARG A 31 -0.46 -2.62 12.63
N TYR A 32 -1.43 -2.24 11.80
CA TYR A 32 -1.84 -3.08 10.67
C TYR A 32 -0.73 -3.24 9.64
N LEU A 33 0.00 -2.16 9.32
CA LEU A 33 1.15 -2.24 8.41
C LEU A 33 2.30 -3.10 8.98
N ASP A 34 2.54 -3.02 10.29
CA ASP A 34 3.51 -3.88 10.99
C ASP A 34 3.11 -5.36 10.94
N LEU A 35 1.82 -5.66 11.11
CA LEU A 35 1.28 -7.03 10.96
C LEU A 35 1.49 -7.53 9.53
N LEU A 36 1.16 -6.72 8.52
CA LEU A 36 1.38 -7.08 7.12
C LEU A 36 2.87 -7.32 6.83
N ALA A 37 3.75 -6.43 7.29
CA ALA A 37 5.20 -6.59 7.14
C ALA A 37 5.70 -7.89 7.79
N SER A 38 5.18 -8.24 8.97
CA SER A 38 5.53 -9.48 9.68
C SER A 38 5.06 -10.73 8.96
N THR A 39 3.97 -10.64 8.19
CA THR A 39 3.50 -11.75 7.34
C THR A 39 4.25 -11.88 6.02
N LEU A 40 4.84 -10.80 5.51
CA LEU A 40 5.54 -10.76 4.22
C LEU A 40 7.04 -11.07 4.34
N GLN A 41 7.69 -10.69 5.44
CA GLN A 41 9.10 -11.00 5.72
C GLN A 41 9.43 -12.50 5.61
N PRO A 42 8.68 -13.43 6.24
CA PRO A 42 8.98 -14.87 6.11
C PRO A 42 8.78 -15.41 4.69
N ARG A 43 8.13 -14.67 3.79
CA ARG A 43 8.01 -15.01 2.36
C ARG A 43 9.18 -14.50 1.51
N GLY A 44 10.18 -13.87 2.13
CA GLY A 44 11.37 -13.35 1.46
C GLY A 44 11.23 -11.93 0.89
N TYR A 45 10.13 -11.23 1.18
CA TYR A 45 9.93 -9.85 0.74
C TYR A 45 10.61 -8.84 1.66
N ARG A 46 11.23 -7.83 1.07
CA ARG A 46 11.81 -6.69 1.81
C ARG A 46 10.73 -5.64 2.05
N CYS A 47 10.55 -5.24 3.31
CA CYS A 47 9.51 -4.31 3.73
C CYS A 47 10.13 -2.99 4.21
N ILE A 48 9.98 -1.90 3.46
CA ILE A 48 10.41 -0.55 3.85
C ILE A 48 9.24 0.21 4.47
N LYS A 49 9.41 0.59 5.73
CA LYS A 49 8.41 1.24 6.57
C LYS A 49 8.47 2.76 6.39
N LEU A 50 7.71 3.31 5.44
CA LEU A 50 7.70 4.74 5.11
C LEU A 50 6.81 5.59 6.02
N TYR A 51 6.56 5.13 7.24
CA TYR A 51 5.76 5.85 8.22
C TYR A 51 6.60 6.44 9.36
N ARG A 52 7.94 6.29 9.33
CA ARG A 52 8.82 6.82 10.39
C ARG A 52 9.28 8.27 10.19
N ALA A 53 9.16 8.83 9.00
CA ALA A 53 9.66 10.17 8.72
C ALA A 53 8.59 11.24 8.97
N ASP A 54 8.89 12.15 9.89
CA ASP A 54 8.20 13.43 10.09
C ASP A 54 8.38 14.37 8.87
N GLU A 55 9.27 14.01 7.93
CA GLU A 55 9.64 14.78 6.74
C GLU A 55 8.61 14.78 5.60
N PHE A 56 7.56 13.94 5.65
CA PHE A 56 6.53 13.92 4.61
C PHE A 56 5.21 14.51 5.12
N PRO A 57 4.88 15.78 4.77
CA PRO A 57 3.59 16.39 5.14
C PRO A 57 2.36 15.73 4.48
N VAL A 58 2.56 14.67 3.68
CA VAL A 58 1.52 13.89 3.00
C VAL A 58 1.06 12.66 3.82
N SER A 59 0.35 12.95 4.91
CA SER A 59 -0.96 12.42 5.31
C SER A 59 -1.27 10.91 5.48
N LEU A 60 -0.48 9.91 5.06
CA LEU A 60 -0.85 8.50 5.28
C LEU A 60 0.37 7.58 5.50
N PRO A 61 0.40 6.75 6.57
CA PRO A 61 1.45 5.74 6.75
C PRO A 61 1.42 4.73 5.60
N LEU A 62 2.59 4.46 5.01
CA LEU A 62 2.75 3.51 3.91
C LEU A 62 3.81 2.45 4.24
N LEU A 63 3.57 1.23 3.74
CA LEU A 63 4.53 0.13 3.72
C LEU A 63 4.90 -0.16 2.28
N TRP A 64 6.18 -0.05 1.94
CA TRP A 64 6.67 -0.45 0.63
C TRP A 64 7.19 -1.87 0.69
N VAL A 65 6.64 -2.75 -0.15
CA VAL A 65 7.01 -4.15 -0.24
C VAL A 65 7.77 -4.34 -1.53
N PHE A 66 8.97 -4.90 -1.45
CA PHE A 66 9.85 -5.14 -2.58
C PHE A 66 10.16 -6.63 -2.70
N ALA A 67 10.22 -7.08 -3.95
CA ALA A 67 10.74 -8.38 -4.32
C ALA A 67 12.00 -8.14 -5.14
N GLY A 68 13.15 -8.62 -4.65
CA GLY A 68 14.42 -8.49 -5.35
C GLY A 68 14.57 -9.60 -6.38
N GLY A 69 14.53 -9.25 -7.67
CA GLY A 69 15.04 -10.10 -8.74
C GLY A 69 16.45 -9.67 -9.18
N PRO A 70 17.19 -10.52 -9.91
CA PRO A 70 18.53 -10.22 -10.41
C PRO A 70 18.58 -9.08 -11.44
N ASP A 71 17.50 -8.84 -12.19
CA ASP A 71 17.46 -7.85 -13.28
C ASP A 71 16.45 -6.71 -13.10
N ASP A 72 15.49 -6.85 -12.18
CA ASP A 72 14.49 -5.80 -11.93
C ASP A 72 13.98 -5.83 -10.48
N HIS A 73 13.77 -4.64 -9.91
CA HIS A 73 13.26 -4.46 -8.56
C HIS A 73 11.79 -4.05 -8.64
N VAL A 74 10.90 -5.03 -8.53
CA VAL A 74 9.46 -4.73 -8.46
C VAL A 74 9.04 -4.47 -7.02
N GLY A 75 8.19 -3.46 -6.85
CA GLY A 75 7.66 -3.12 -5.54
C GLY A 75 6.22 -2.64 -5.60
N VAL A 76 5.55 -2.67 -4.45
CA VAL A 76 4.21 -2.14 -4.26
C VAL A 76 4.14 -1.36 -2.96
N ALA A 77 3.56 -0.17 -3.01
CA ALA A 77 3.27 0.63 -1.83
C ALA A 77 1.87 0.30 -1.32
N VAL A 78 1.78 -0.15 -0.08
CA VAL A 78 0.53 -0.51 0.61
C VAL A 78 0.23 0.50 1.70
N GLY A 79 -0.98 1.02 1.72
CA GLY A 79 -1.53 1.85 2.79
C GLY A 79 -2.74 1.18 3.45
N VAL A 80 -3.20 1.75 4.54
CA VAL A 80 -4.43 1.33 5.22
C VAL A 80 -5.41 2.50 5.25
N GLN A 81 -6.66 2.22 4.91
CA GLN A 81 -7.74 3.21 4.92
C GLN A 81 -8.96 2.68 5.66
N ALA A 82 -9.67 3.58 6.33
CA ALA A 82 -10.98 3.27 6.90
C ALA A 82 -11.99 3.08 5.76
N VAL A 83 -12.79 2.01 5.86
CA VAL A 83 -13.84 1.70 4.89
C VAL A 83 -15.22 1.95 5.52
N PRO A 84 -16.28 2.15 4.70
CA PRO A 84 -17.64 2.23 5.21
C PRO A 84 -17.97 0.99 6.06
N GLY A 85 -18.52 1.20 7.26
CA GLY A 85 -18.77 0.13 8.24
C GLY A 85 -17.79 0.09 9.42
N GLY A 86 -16.87 1.06 9.52
CA GLY A 86 -15.97 1.19 10.69
C GLY A 86 -14.80 0.21 10.72
N THR A 87 -14.63 -0.55 9.64
CA THR A 87 -13.49 -1.47 9.47
C THR A 87 -12.36 -0.80 8.69
N TRP A 88 -11.23 -1.51 8.59
CA TRP A 88 -10.03 -1.03 7.92
C TRP A 88 -9.69 -1.97 6.77
N GLY A 89 -9.16 -1.44 5.67
CA GLY A 89 -8.71 -2.21 4.52
C GLY A 89 -7.29 -1.85 4.10
N TYR A 90 -6.56 -2.84 3.61
CA TYR A 90 -5.28 -2.65 2.92
C TYR A 90 -5.54 -2.21 1.47
N TYR A 91 -4.78 -1.23 1.01
CA TYR A 91 -4.89 -0.67 -0.33
C TYR A 91 -3.52 -0.47 -0.96
N GLU A 92 -3.40 -0.78 -2.25
CA GLU A 92 -2.30 -0.32 -3.08
C GLU A 92 -2.40 1.20 -3.31
N ALA A 93 -1.41 1.94 -2.82
CA ALA A 93 -1.38 3.40 -2.88
C ALA A 93 -1.35 3.93 -4.33
N ALA A 94 -0.66 3.23 -5.24
CA ALA A 94 -0.52 3.64 -6.64
C ALA A 94 -1.83 3.53 -7.45
N ARG A 95 -2.76 2.65 -7.04
CA ARG A 95 -4.04 2.41 -7.75
C ARG A 95 -5.22 3.19 -7.16
N GLY A 96 -4.99 3.98 -6.11
CA GLY A 96 -6.01 4.79 -5.46
C GLY A 96 -7.25 3.97 -5.10
N ARG A 97 -8.43 4.38 -5.59
CA ARG A 97 -9.72 3.73 -5.28
C ARG A 97 -9.85 2.29 -5.78
N TYR A 98 -9.06 1.90 -6.78
CA TYR A 98 -9.06 0.55 -7.35
C TYR A 98 -8.00 -0.36 -6.73
N GLY A 99 -7.26 0.13 -5.73
CA GLY A 99 -6.18 -0.58 -5.09
C GLY A 99 -6.58 -1.48 -3.94
N TYR A 100 -7.88 -1.76 -3.71
CA TYR A 100 -8.27 -2.59 -2.57
C TYR A 100 -7.64 -3.99 -2.63
N LEU A 101 -6.96 -4.39 -1.55
CA LEU A 101 -6.30 -5.68 -1.46
C LEU A 101 -7.09 -6.67 -0.61
N SER A 102 -7.38 -6.30 0.63
CA SER A 102 -7.97 -7.19 1.64
C SER A 102 -8.42 -6.39 2.86
N PRO A 103 -9.42 -6.85 3.65
CA PRO A 103 -9.69 -6.28 4.97
C PRO A 103 -8.48 -6.44 5.91
N CYS A 104 -8.27 -5.47 6.81
CA CYS A 104 -7.15 -5.50 7.75
C CYS A 104 -7.23 -6.62 8.80
N GLY A 105 -8.43 -7.19 9.00
CA GLY A 105 -8.64 -8.37 9.86
C GLY A 105 -8.01 -9.64 9.32
N ASP A 106 -7.59 -9.67 8.04
CA ASP A 106 -6.90 -10.80 7.43
C ASP A 106 -5.59 -10.37 6.75
N PRO A 107 -4.48 -10.26 7.52
CA PRO A 107 -3.18 -9.91 6.97
C PRO A 107 -2.61 -11.02 6.07
N LYS A 108 -3.06 -12.28 6.22
CA LYS A 108 -2.59 -13.39 5.36
C LYS A 108 -3.18 -13.24 3.96
N ALA A 109 -4.48 -13.01 3.83
CA ALA A 109 -5.11 -12.73 2.53
C ALA A 109 -4.51 -11.49 1.86
N ALA A 110 -4.17 -10.46 2.65
CA ALA A 110 -3.46 -9.30 2.15
C ALA A 110 -2.07 -9.65 1.59
N ALA A 111 -1.32 -10.48 2.31
CA ALA A 111 0.00 -10.95 1.88
C ALA A 111 -0.08 -11.80 0.61
N GLU A 112 -1.07 -12.69 0.46
CA GLU A 112 -1.32 -13.45 -0.77
C GLU A 112 -1.58 -12.53 -1.96
N ARG A 113 -2.40 -11.48 -1.76
CA ARG A 113 -2.71 -10.54 -2.84
C ARG A 113 -1.49 -9.73 -3.26
N VAL A 114 -0.67 -9.30 -2.29
CA VAL A 114 0.60 -8.61 -2.54
C VAL A 114 1.58 -9.52 -3.26
N ASP A 115 1.71 -10.77 -2.83
CA ASP A 115 2.56 -11.80 -3.47
C ASP A 115 2.16 -11.99 -4.94
N SER A 116 0.86 -12.17 -5.21
CA SER A 116 0.32 -12.33 -6.55
C SER A 116 0.60 -11.11 -7.44
N LEU A 117 0.47 -9.90 -6.88
CA LEU A 117 0.78 -8.66 -7.60
C LEU A 117 2.27 -8.54 -7.93
N LEU A 118 3.14 -8.89 -6.99
CA LEU A 118 4.59 -8.85 -7.21
C LEU A 118 5.02 -9.91 -8.22
N LYS A 119 4.50 -11.14 -8.14
CA LYS A 119 4.76 -12.19 -9.13
C LYS A 119 4.31 -11.79 -10.53
N HIS A 120 3.12 -11.21 -10.67
CA HIS A 120 2.64 -10.70 -11.96
C HIS A 120 3.53 -9.57 -12.50
N ARG A 121 4.14 -8.75 -11.64
CA ARG A 121 5.09 -7.70 -12.07
C ARG A 121 6.46 -8.27 -12.44
N MET A 122 6.92 -9.32 -11.77
CA MET A 122 8.20 -10.00 -12.07
C MET A 122 8.14 -10.77 -13.39
N PHE A 123 6.99 -11.37 -13.70
CA PHE A 123 6.83 -12.23 -14.88
C PHE A 123 5.67 -11.75 -15.77
N PRO A 124 5.79 -10.57 -16.40
CA PRO A 124 4.78 -10.07 -17.32
C PRO A 124 4.71 -10.99 -18.54
N GLY A 125 3.65 -11.81 -18.66
CA GLY A 125 3.45 -12.75 -19.78
C GLY A 125 3.44 -14.23 -19.40
N SER A 126 3.49 -14.58 -18.12
CA SER A 126 3.41 -15.97 -17.64
C SER A 126 1.98 -16.48 -17.36
N TRP A 127 0.96 -15.87 -17.96
CA TRP A 127 -0.46 -16.15 -17.71
C TRP A 127 -1.26 -16.24 -19.01
#